data_AF-A0A554L0H0-F1
#
_entry.id   AF-A0A554L0H0-F1
#
_cell.length_a   1.000
_cell.length_b   1.000
_cell.length_c   1.000
_cell.angle_alpha   90.00
_cell.angle_beta   90.00
_cell.angle_gamma   90.00
#
_symmetry.space_group_name_H-M   'P 1'
#
loop_
_entity.id
_entity.type
_entity.pdbx_description
1 polymer ?
#
loop_
_entity_poly.entity_id
_entity_poly.type
_entity_poly.pdbx_seq_one_letter_code
_entity_poly.pdbx_strand_id
1 'polypeptide(L)'
;MFRFLPFILIALLVLGGLGYWRFVAVKQNLESPKAGQAQDQTPIEVSKTLPQATLDDRVKALEDLISKVVVALNSLKSSAKGDTGSSTDAKLNSLDAAVTELKVRVSALEKSSPAAPATTTSSSGKSTVYIPLGSGGQMSDTNWATLSTFQISLDPAQYPGYTSMQLEVTMRLNQPGGTLYARLYNSSGGSATSSEVTTTSTTSKLVNSSNFTLATGTKTYVLQAKTSDGTPAFLDYARIKVNF
;
A
#
# COMPACT_ATOMS: atom_id res chain seq x y z
N MET A 1 -42.06 55.50 -20.76
CA MET A 1 -41.69 54.12 -21.16
C MET A 1 -41.66 53.20 -19.94
N PHE A 2 -42.75 53.11 -19.16
CA PHE A 2 -42.82 52.34 -17.90
C PHE A 2 -44.20 51.68 -17.70
N ARG A 3 -44.63 50.87 -18.68
CA ARG A 3 -45.93 50.17 -18.62
C ARG A 3 -45.84 48.65 -18.50
N PHE A 4 -44.63 48.08 -18.42
CA PHE A 4 -44.41 46.62 -18.36
C PHE A 4 -43.86 46.12 -17.01
N LEU A 5 -43.61 47.01 -16.05
CA LEU A 5 -43.10 46.66 -14.72
C LEU A 5 -44.00 45.68 -13.91
N PRO A 6 -45.35 45.75 -13.93
CA PRO A 6 -46.16 44.83 -13.12
C PRO A 6 -46.17 43.40 -13.66
N PHE A 7 -45.93 43.19 -14.96
CA PHE A 7 -45.95 41.85 -15.56
C PHE A 7 -44.67 41.05 -15.29
N ILE A 8 -43.52 41.71 -15.16
CA ILE A 8 -42.23 41.06 -14.84
C ILE A 8 -42.20 40.56 -13.40
N LEU A 9 -42.83 41.30 -12.47
CA LEU A 9 -42.82 40.99 -11.05
C LEU A 9 -43.69 39.76 -10.70
N ILE A 10 -44.81 39.58 -11.42
CA ILE A 10 -45.67 38.39 -11.27
C ILE A 10 -44.98 37.13 -11.81
N ALA A 11 -44.26 37.23 -12.92
CA ALA A 11 -43.51 36.10 -13.48
C ALA A 11 -42.40 35.61 -12.52
N LEU A 12 -41.68 36.53 -11.88
CA LEU A 12 -40.65 36.19 -10.89
C LEU A 12 -41.21 35.50 -9.63
N LEU A 13 -42.42 35.88 -9.20
CA LEU A 13 -43.04 35.33 -7.99
C LEU A 13 -43.55 33.89 -8.22
N VAL A 14 -44.09 33.59 -9.40
CA VAL A 14 -44.53 32.24 -9.77
C VAL A 14 -43.35 31.27 -9.95
N LEU A 15 -42.25 31.73 -10.55
CA LEU A 15 -41.01 30.94 -10.69
C LEU A 15 -40.32 30.69 -9.34
N GLY A 16 -40.34 31.66 -8.42
CA GLY A 16 -39.82 31.47 -7.05
C GLY A 16 -40.65 30.48 -6.21
N GLY A 17 -41.97 30.49 -6.36
CA GLY A 17 -42.88 29.60 -5.62
C GLY A 17 -42.75 28.12 -5.99
N LEU A 18 -42.53 27.79 -7.27
CA LEU A 18 -42.38 26.40 -7.73
C LEU A 18 -41.06 25.75 -7.27
N GLY A 19 -39.99 26.53 -7.09
CA GLY A 19 -38.71 26.03 -6.60
C GLY A 19 -38.73 25.58 -5.13
N TYR A 20 -39.54 26.23 -4.30
CA TYR A 20 -39.56 25.97 -2.86
C TYR A 20 -40.22 24.62 -2.49
N TRP A 21 -41.23 24.19 -3.25
CA TRP A 21 -41.93 22.92 -2.99
C TRP A 21 -41.10 21.67 -3.31
N ARG A 22 -40.14 21.75 -4.24
CA ARG A 22 -39.30 20.60 -4.61
C ARG A 22 -38.17 20.32 -3.60
N PHE A 23 -37.82 21.28 -2.74
CA PHE A 23 -36.69 21.14 -1.81
C PHE A 23 -37.11 20.72 -0.39
N VAL A 24 -38.34 21.01 0.03
CA VAL A 24 -38.80 20.72 1.41
C VAL A 24 -39.37 19.30 1.59
N ALA A 25 -39.78 18.62 0.51
CA ALA A 25 -40.40 17.28 0.57
C ALA A 25 -39.41 16.10 0.73
N VAL A 26 -38.09 16.34 0.81
CA VAL A 26 -37.07 15.27 0.84
C VAL A 26 -36.56 14.94 2.25
N LYS A 27 -36.99 15.65 3.30
CA LYS A 27 -36.45 15.48 4.67
C LYS A 27 -37.29 14.61 5.63
N GLN A 28 -38.10 13.66 5.15
CA GLN A 28 -39.01 12.89 6.02
C GLN A 28 -38.90 11.36 6.02
N ASN A 29 -37.82 10.73 5.54
CA ASN A 29 -37.65 9.27 5.71
C ASN A 29 -36.28 8.90 6.29
N LEU A 30 -36.22 8.86 7.62
CA LEU A 30 -35.20 8.17 8.41
C LEU A 30 -35.94 7.21 9.35
N GLU A 31 -36.27 6.03 8.85
CA GLU A 31 -36.69 4.89 9.67
C GLU A 31 -35.50 3.94 9.84
N SER A 32 -35.18 3.62 11.10
CA SER A 32 -34.19 2.60 11.49
C SER A 32 -34.91 1.29 11.82
N PRO A 33 -34.41 0.11 11.41
CA PRO A 33 -34.85 -1.15 12.00
C PRO A 33 -33.77 -1.80 12.87
N LYS A 34 -34.07 -1.79 14.18
CA LYS A 34 -34.12 -2.90 15.15
C LYS A 34 -33.20 -4.13 15.02
N ALA A 35 -32.64 -4.47 16.18
CA ALA A 35 -31.86 -5.66 16.53
C ALA A 35 -32.66 -6.98 16.63
N GLY A 36 -31.96 -8.10 16.41
CA GLY A 36 -32.32 -9.51 16.66
C GLY A 36 -31.44 -10.40 15.77
N GLN A 37 -30.91 -11.58 16.13
CA GLN A 37 -30.95 -12.41 17.33
C GLN A 37 -29.65 -13.25 17.39
N ALA A 38 -29.38 -13.79 18.57
CA ALA A 38 -28.34 -14.78 18.86
C ALA A 38 -28.78 -16.21 18.48
N GLN A 39 -27.81 -17.03 18.04
CA GLN A 39 -27.78 -18.50 18.14
C GLN A 39 -26.31 -18.90 18.30
N ASP A 40 -25.88 -19.26 19.50
CA ASP A 40 -25.81 -20.64 20.02
C ASP A 40 -24.65 -21.44 19.39
N GLN A 41 -23.53 -21.51 20.11
CA GLN A 41 -22.41 -22.43 19.84
C GLN A 41 -21.94 -23.02 21.16
N THR A 42 -22.10 -24.33 21.27
CA THR A 42 -21.57 -25.16 22.35
C THR A 42 -20.04 -25.29 22.27
N PRO A 43 -19.33 -25.48 23.40
CA PRO A 43 -17.88 -25.55 23.41
C PRO A 43 -17.41 -26.94 22.96
N ILE A 44 -16.60 -27.01 21.90
CA ILE A 44 -15.82 -28.20 21.56
C ILE A 44 -14.39 -27.96 22.06
N GLU A 45 -14.06 -28.68 23.13
CA GLU A 45 -12.72 -28.80 23.70
C GLU A 45 -11.83 -29.62 22.75
N VAL A 46 -10.66 -29.11 22.37
CA VAL A 46 -9.61 -29.91 21.72
C VAL A 46 -8.30 -29.77 22.48
N SER A 47 -7.88 -30.90 23.02
CA SER A 47 -6.68 -31.12 23.81
C SER A 47 -5.41 -31.28 22.96
N LYS A 48 -4.28 -30.86 23.58
CA LYS A 48 -2.88 -31.32 23.43
C LYS A 48 -1.99 -30.74 22.31
N THR A 49 -1.20 -29.76 22.75
CA THR A 49 0.07 -29.30 22.19
C THR A 49 1.08 -30.44 22.01
N LEU A 50 1.71 -30.55 20.83
CA LEU A 50 2.93 -31.33 20.63
C LEU A 50 4.12 -30.63 21.32
N PRO A 51 5.08 -31.38 21.91
CA PRO A 51 6.19 -30.80 22.64
C PRO A 51 7.15 -30.04 21.71
N GLN A 52 7.30 -28.74 21.99
CA GLN A 52 8.33 -27.90 21.40
C GLN A 52 9.68 -28.31 22.01
N ALA A 53 10.67 -28.67 21.20
CA ALA A 53 12.01 -29.05 21.67
C ALA A 53 12.55 -27.97 22.62
N THR A 54 13.00 -28.41 23.79
CA THR A 54 13.37 -27.51 24.88
C THR A 54 14.61 -26.70 24.53
N LEU A 55 14.80 -25.56 25.21
CA LEU A 55 15.96 -24.69 24.98
C LEU A 55 17.29 -25.46 25.13
N ASP A 56 17.30 -26.46 26.02
CA ASP A 56 18.44 -27.31 26.31
C ASP A 56 18.89 -28.17 25.10
N ASP A 57 17.93 -28.68 24.32
CA ASP A 57 18.25 -29.45 23.10
C ASP A 57 18.90 -28.58 22.02
N ARG A 58 18.51 -27.30 21.97
CA ARG A 58 19.06 -26.32 21.01
C ARG A 58 20.46 -25.88 21.42
N VAL A 59 20.73 -25.75 22.71
CA VAL A 59 22.07 -25.43 23.24
C VAL A 59 23.03 -26.59 22.98
N LYS A 60 22.61 -27.83 23.21
CA LYS A 60 23.44 -29.02 22.94
C LYS A 60 23.84 -29.15 21.47
N ALA A 61 22.94 -28.82 20.54
CA ALA A 61 23.25 -28.82 19.12
C ALA A 61 24.28 -27.73 18.73
N LEU A 62 24.31 -26.59 19.42
CA LEU A 62 25.29 -25.53 19.19
C LEU A 62 26.68 -25.91 19.72
N GLU A 63 26.76 -26.59 20.86
CA GLU A 63 28.02 -27.07 21.45
C GLU A 63 28.73 -28.11 20.57
N ASP A 64 27.97 -29.03 19.98
CA ASP A 64 28.48 -30.02 19.01
C ASP A 64 29.01 -29.34 17.74
N LEU A 65 28.40 -28.23 17.32
CA LEU A 65 28.81 -27.49 16.13
C LEU A 65 30.10 -26.72 16.39
N ILE A 66 30.23 -26.08 17.55
CA ILE A 66 31.45 -25.39 17.98
C ILE A 66 32.63 -26.37 18.03
N SER A 67 32.42 -27.57 18.58
CA SER A 67 33.46 -28.60 18.68
C SER A 67 33.99 -29.02 17.30
N LYS A 68 33.11 -29.15 16.29
CA LYS A 68 33.52 -29.49 14.92
C LYS A 68 34.32 -28.37 14.24
N VAL A 69 33.98 -27.10 14.49
CA VAL A 69 34.71 -25.95 13.93
C VAL A 69 36.11 -25.84 14.51
N VAL A 70 36.28 -26.10 15.81
CA VAL A 70 37.60 -26.07 16.47
C VAL A 70 38.54 -27.15 15.91
N VAL A 71 38.02 -28.35 15.63
CA VAL A 71 38.80 -29.43 15.02
C VAL A 71 39.23 -29.07 13.60
N ALA A 72 38.34 -28.47 12.80
CA ALA A 72 38.68 -27.99 11.46
C ALA A 72 39.71 -26.85 11.49
N LEU A 73 39.67 -25.97 12.49
CA LEU A 73 40.65 -24.88 12.60
C LEU A 73 42.05 -25.40 12.97
N ASN A 74 42.12 -26.42 13.83
CA ASN A 74 43.39 -27.05 14.20
C ASN A 74 44.02 -27.84 13.04
N SER A 75 43.22 -28.43 12.14
CA SER A 75 43.75 -29.11 10.95
C SER A 75 44.30 -28.13 9.89
N LEU A 76 43.84 -26.88 9.87
CA LEU A 76 44.44 -25.84 9.02
C LEU A 76 45.77 -25.30 9.60
N LYS A 77 45.94 -25.28 10.92
CA LYS A 77 47.13 -24.70 11.58
C LYS A 77 48.40 -25.55 11.40
N SER A 78 48.27 -26.84 11.12
CA SER A 78 49.40 -27.76 10.91
C SER A 78 50.03 -27.69 9.51
N SER A 79 49.47 -26.89 8.58
CA SER A 79 49.96 -26.78 7.18
C SER A 79 51.09 -25.75 6.98
N ALA A 80 51.43 -24.94 7.99
CA ALA A 80 52.36 -23.82 7.84
C ALA A 80 53.81 -24.15 8.25
N LYS A 81 54.53 -25.00 7.49
CA LYS A 81 56.00 -25.02 7.51
C LYS A 81 56.61 -25.56 6.21
N GLY A 82 57.13 -24.66 5.36
CA GLY A 82 58.21 -24.96 4.42
C GLY A 82 57.92 -24.83 2.91
N ASP A 83 58.64 -23.89 2.31
CA ASP A 83 59.29 -23.93 0.98
C ASP A 83 58.65 -23.23 -0.24
N THR A 84 59.48 -22.34 -0.79
CA THR A 84 59.15 -21.23 -1.70
C THR A 84 59.31 -21.72 -3.13
N GLY A 85 58.30 -22.45 -3.58
CA GLY A 85 58.15 -23.00 -4.93
C GLY A 85 56.85 -23.80 -5.04
N SER A 86 56.39 -24.32 -3.90
CA SER A 86 55.11 -25.01 -3.72
C SER A 86 53.92 -24.05 -3.48
N SER A 87 54.15 -22.77 -3.19
CA SER A 87 53.06 -21.88 -2.71
C SER A 87 52.02 -21.53 -3.78
N THR A 88 52.39 -21.49 -5.06
CA THR A 88 51.43 -21.18 -6.14
C THR A 88 50.63 -22.42 -6.50
N ASP A 89 51.28 -23.59 -6.60
CA ASP A 89 50.61 -24.86 -6.86
C ASP A 89 49.73 -25.31 -5.68
N ALA A 90 50.18 -25.08 -4.45
CA ALA A 90 49.38 -25.30 -3.25
C ALA A 90 48.19 -24.33 -3.17
N LYS A 91 48.37 -23.07 -3.58
CA LYS A 91 47.27 -22.11 -3.69
C LYS A 91 46.30 -22.49 -4.82
N LEU A 92 46.78 -22.98 -5.95
CA LEU A 92 45.97 -23.46 -7.07
C LEU A 92 45.15 -24.68 -6.66
N ASN A 93 45.78 -25.67 -6.03
CA ASN A 93 45.09 -26.86 -5.51
C ASN A 93 44.10 -26.50 -4.40
N SER A 94 44.44 -25.55 -3.52
CA SER A 94 43.53 -25.05 -2.50
C SER A 94 42.35 -24.27 -3.10
N LEU A 95 42.57 -23.54 -4.19
CA LEU A 95 41.52 -22.78 -4.88
C LEU A 95 40.61 -23.71 -5.67
N ASP A 96 41.16 -24.74 -6.32
CA ASP A 96 40.40 -25.75 -7.05
C ASP A 96 39.56 -26.62 -6.09
N ALA A 97 40.14 -26.96 -4.92
CA ALA A 97 39.41 -27.59 -3.83
C ALA A 97 38.28 -26.68 -3.30
N ALA A 98 38.54 -25.39 -3.10
CA ALA A 98 37.54 -24.43 -2.63
C ALA A 98 36.42 -24.19 -3.67
N VAL A 99 36.74 -24.16 -4.96
CA VAL A 99 35.76 -24.02 -6.05
C VAL A 99 34.92 -25.27 -6.18
N THR A 100 35.54 -26.46 -6.07
CA THR A 100 34.82 -27.73 -6.06
C THR A 100 33.90 -27.82 -4.84
N GLU A 101 34.38 -27.41 -3.67
CA GLU A 101 33.57 -27.36 -2.46
C GLU A 101 32.44 -26.33 -2.55
N LEU A 102 32.68 -25.14 -3.11
CA LEU A 102 31.62 -24.16 -3.36
C LEU A 102 30.59 -24.70 -4.34
N LYS A 103 31.02 -25.36 -5.42
CA LYS A 103 30.12 -25.95 -6.40
C LYS A 103 29.28 -27.06 -5.77
N VAL A 104 29.88 -27.90 -4.93
CA VAL A 104 29.18 -28.92 -4.14
C VAL A 104 28.22 -28.26 -3.15
N ARG A 105 28.61 -27.18 -2.46
CA ARG A 105 27.73 -26.43 -1.54
C ARG A 105 26.58 -25.74 -2.27
N VAL A 106 26.81 -25.16 -3.45
CA VAL A 106 25.76 -24.55 -4.29
C VAL A 106 24.82 -25.63 -4.82
N SER A 107 25.33 -26.74 -5.33
CA SER A 107 24.48 -27.89 -5.75
C SER A 107 23.74 -28.50 -4.56
N ALA A 108 24.36 -28.53 -3.39
CA ALA A 108 23.70 -28.96 -2.16
C ALA A 108 22.65 -27.95 -1.70
N LEU A 109 22.83 -26.64 -1.86
CA LEU A 109 21.83 -25.60 -1.54
C LEU A 109 20.68 -25.58 -2.54
N GLU A 110 20.94 -25.81 -3.82
CA GLU A 110 19.92 -25.96 -4.87
C GLU A 110 19.06 -27.22 -4.64
N LYS A 111 19.68 -28.30 -4.15
CA LYS A 111 19.01 -29.59 -3.86
C LYS A 111 18.49 -29.72 -2.42
N SER A 112 18.96 -28.87 -1.51
CA SER A 112 18.51 -28.78 -0.11
C SER A 112 17.62 -27.58 0.15
N SER A 113 17.13 -26.90 -0.90
CA SER A 113 15.84 -26.22 -0.79
C SER A 113 14.82 -27.29 -0.41
N PRO A 114 14.36 -27.33 0.86
CA PRO A 114 13.17 -28.09 1.15
C PRO A 114 12.10 -27.45 0.27
N ALA A 115 11.22 -28.24 -0.36
CA ALA A 115 9.88 -27.73 -0.56
C ALA A 115 9.49 -27.20 0.82
N ALA A 116 9.46 -25.87 0.96
CA ALA A 116 9.14 -25.25 2.24
C ALA A 116 7.90 -25.99 2.70
N PRO A 117 7.83 -26.50 3.95
CA PRO A 117 6.53 -26.88 4.47
C PRO A 117 5.65 -25.68 4.14
N ALA A 118 4.60 -25.94 3.35
CA ALA A 118 3.55 -24.98 3.10
C ALA A 118 3.09 -24.64 4.51
N THR A 119 3.72 -23.60 5.05
CA THR A 119 3.29 -22.97 6.25
C THR A 119 2.07 -22.30 5.66
N THR A 120 0.94 -22.97 5.80
CA THR A 120 -0.31 -22.30 6.07
C THR A 120 -0.04 -21.52 7.36
N THR A 121 0.78 -20.46 7.24
CA THR A 121 0.49 -19.22 7.90
C THR A 121 -0.93 -19.01 7.45
N SER A 122 -1.86 -19.27 8.35
CA SER A 122 -3.12 -18.59 8.32
C SER A 122 -2.73 -17.12 8.37
N SER A 123 -2.40 -16.56 7.20
CA SER A 123 -2.70 -15.19 6.94
C SER A 123 -4.21 -15.16 7.13
N SER A 124 -4.64 -14.84 8.34
CA SER A 124 -5.61 -13.77 8.45
C SER A 124 -4.95 -12.56 7.78
N GLY A 125 -4.79 -12.61 6.46
CA GLY A 125 -4.17 -11.56 5.66
C GLY A 125 -5.06 -10.39 5.95
N LYS A 126 -4.51 -9.37 6.61
CA LYS A 126 -5.30 -8.18 6.89
C LYS A 126 -5.88 -7.73 5.57
N SER A 127 -7.20 -7.72 5.50
CA SER A 127 -7.90 -7.30 4.30
C SER A 127 -7.46 -5.87 3.96
N THR A 128 -7.34 -5.59 2.67
CA THR A 128 -7.06 -4.25 2.17
C THR A 128 -7.98 -3.22 2.83
N VAL A 129 -7.41 -2.14 3.35
CA VAL A 129 -8.17 -1.03 3.92
C VAL A 129 -8.20 0.11 2.92
N TYR A 130 -9.34 0.80 2.84
CA TYR A 130 -9.51 1.97 1.99
C TYR A 130 -9.76 3.21 2.86
N ILE A 131 -8.95 4.24 2.66
CA ILE A 131 -9.02 5.50 3.38
C ILE A 131 -9.57 6.57 2.43
N PRO A 132 -10.81 7.06 2.62
CA PRO A 132 -11.37 8.08 1.74
C PRO A 132 -10.62 9.40 1.91
N LEU A 133 -10.28 10.05 0.78
CA LEU A 133 -9.73 11.41 0.78
C LEU A 133 -10.83 12.46 0.62
N GLY A 134 -11.86 12.14 -0.17
CA GLY A 134 -12.95 13.06 -0.48
C GLY A 134 -13.65 12.73 -1.79
N SER A 135 -14.60 13.57 -2.18
CA SER A 135 -15.35 13.50 -3.43
C SER A 135 -15.68 14.88 -3.96
N GLY A 136 -15.96 14.96 -5.27
CA GLY A 136 -16.45 16.16 -5.93
C GLY A 136 -15.43 17.31 -6.01
N GLY A 137 -14.56 17.26 -7.02
CA GLY A 137 -13.67 18.34 -7.39
C GLY A 137 -13.79 18.69 -8.87
N GLN A 138 -13.57 19.97 -9.18
CA GLN A 138 -13.39 20.45 -10.54
C GLN A 138 -12.14 21.32 -10.59
N MET A 139 -11.41 21.25 -11.70
CA MET A 139 -10.22 22.07 -11.91
C MET A 139 -9.98 22.34 -13.40
N SER A 140 -9.23 23.39 -13.71
CA SER A 140 -8.78 23.72 -15.07
C SER A 140 -7.38 24.33 -15.09
N ASP A 141 -6.64 24.27 -13.98
CA ASP A 141 -5.28 24.78 -13.84
C ASP A 141 -4.24 23.94 -14.59
N THR A 142 -3.32 24.62 -15.27
CA THR A 142 -2.15 23.99 -15.89
C THR A 142 -1.00 23.74 -14.91
N ASN A 143 -1.06 24.40 -13.75
CA ASN A 143 -0.18 24.20 -12.62
C ASN A 143 -0.83 23.30 -11.57
N TRP A 144 -0.01 22.68 -10.71
CA TRP A 144 -0.52 21.87 -9.60
C TRP A 144 -1.36 22.74 -8.65
N ALA A 145 -2.66 22.48 -8.62
CA ALA A 145 -3.61 23.10 -7.71
C ALA A 145 -3.98 22.11 -6.60
N THR A 146 -4.11 22.61 -5.37
CA THR A 146 -4.56 21.83 -4.23
C THR A 146 -6.08 21.80 -4.19
N LEU A 147 -6.66 20.61 -4.05
CA LEU A 147 -8.10 20.41 -3.94
C LEU A 147 -8.46 20.16 -2.47
N SER A 148 -8.87 21.20 -1.75
CA SER A 148 -9.17 21.14 -0.32
C SER A 148 -10.33 20.21 0.06
N THR A 149 -11.18 19.85 -0.91
CA THR A 149 -12.24 18.84 -0.73
C THR A 149 -11.68 17.42 -0.61
N PHE A 150 -10.40 17.21 -0.94
CA PHE A 150 -9.69 15.93 -0.85
C PHE A 150 -8.51 16.05 0.11
N GLN A 151 -8.79 16.03 1.41
CA GLN A 151 -7.79 16.22 2.46
C GLN A 151 -8.02 15.27 3.62
N ILE A 152 -6.94 14.74 4.16
CA ILE A 152 -6.97 13.91 5.37
C ILE A 152 -5.72 14.12 6.23
N SER A 153 -5.88 13.92 7.54
CA SER A 153 -4.76 13.71 8.45
C SER A 153 -4.53 12.21 8.63
N LEU A 154 -3.34 11.73 8.31
CA LEU A 154 -3.02 10.31 8.28
C LEU A 154 -1.68 10.04 8.97
N ASP A 155 -1.67 9.00 9.81
CA ASP A 155 -0.46 8.45 10.41
C ASP A 155 -0.30 6.98 9.96
N PRO A 156 0.78 6.62 9.24
CA PRO A 156 1.00 5.24 8.81
C PRO A 156 1.10 4.24 9.97
N ALA A 157 1.45 4.70 11.19
CA ALA A 157 1.48 3.84 12.37
C ALA A 157 0.11 3.27 12.76
N GLN A 158 -0.99 3.88 12.29
CA GLN A 158 -2.35 3.38 12.49
C GLN A 158 -2.67 2.14 11.65
N TYR A 159 -1.79 1.78 10.70
CA TYR A 159 -1.93 0.62 9.81
C TYR A 159 -0.78 -0.37 10.03
N PRO A 160 -0.62 -0.95 11.23
CA PRO A 160 0.54 -1.78 11.54
C PRO A 160 0.62 -2.99 10.61
N GLY A 161 1.79 -3.21 10.02
CA GLY A 161 2.05 -4.28 9.08
C GLY A 161 1.68 -3.97 7.62
N TYR A 162 1.34 -2.73 7.26
CA TYR A 162 1.18 -2.37 5.86
C TYR A 162 2.52 -2.51 5.11
N THR A 163 2.47 -3.01 3.87
CA THR A 163 3.63 -3.15 2.98
C THR A 163 3.74 -1.98 2.01
N SER A 164 2.61 -1.47 1.54
CA SER A 164 2.54 -0.35 0.59
C SER A 164 1.16 0.30 0.56
N MET A 165 1.07 1.46 -0.06
CA MET A 165 -0.19 2.15 -0.34
C MET A 165 -0.29 2.50 -1.83
N GLN A 166 -1.51 2.67 -2.33
CA GLN A 166 -1.81 3.17 -3.67
C GLN A 166 -2.85 4.29 -3.58
N LEU A 167 -2.70 5.32 -4.41
CA LEU A 167 -3.71 6.35 -4.59
C LEU A 167 -4.65 5.86 -5.68
N GLU A 168 -5.94 5.81 -5.37
CA GLU A 168 -6.99 5.52 -6.34
C GLU A 168 -7.84 6.78 -6.53
N VAL A 169 -8.01 7.21 -7.79
CA VAL A 169 -8.78 8.41 -8.14
C VAL A 169 -9.74 8.09 -9.26
N THR A 170 -11.02 8.41 -9.08
CA THR A 170 -12.00 8.43 -10.16
C THR A 170 -12.01 9.83 -10.76
N MET A 171 -11.59 9.97 -12.01
CA MET A 171 -11.43 11.28 -12.64
C MET A 171 -11.65 11.24 -14.16
N ARG A 172 -11.96 12.40 -14.74
CA ARG A 172 -12.22 12.58 -16.18
C ARG A 172 -11.98 14.02 -16.64
N LEU A 173 -11.74 14.17 -17.94
CA LEU A 173 -11.78 15.44 -18.64
C LEU A 173 -13.21 15.76 -19.10
N ASN A 174 -13.54 17.04 -19.27
CA ASN A 174 -14.81 17.46 -19.84
C ASN A 174 -14.89 17.25 -21.37
N GLN A 175 -13.74 17.22 -22.05
CA GLN A 175 -13.62 17.09 -23.50
C GLN A 175 -12.25 16.45 -23.85
N PRO A 176 -12.10 15.85 -25.06
CA PRO A 176 -10.83 15.24 -25.47
C PRO A 176 -9.76 16.32 -25.76
N GLY A 177 -8.48 15.91 -25.78
CA GLY A 177 -7.35 16.77 -26.18
C GLY A 177 -6.38 17.13 -25.07
N GLY A 178 -6.80 17.00 -23.81
CA GLY A 178 -5.95 17.22 -22.63
C GLY A 178 -5.48 15.92 -21.96
N THR A 179 -4.60 16.08 -20.97
CA THR A 179 -4.23 15.03 -20.00
C THR A 179 -4.45 15.58 -18.60
N LEU A 180 -5.18 14.83 -17.78
CA LEU A 180 -5.40 15.13 -16.37
C LEU A 180 -4.40 14.34 -15.52
N TYR A 181 -3.81 15.02 -14.54
CA TYR A 181 -2.88 14.45 -13.57
C TYR A 181 -3.43 14.68 -12.17
N ALA A 182 -3.25 13.70 -11.28
CA ALA A 182 -3.50 13.87 -9.86
C ALA A 182 -2.40 13.20 -9.05
N ARG A 183 -2.05 13.74 -7.88
CA ARG A 183 -1.04 13.17 -6.98
C ARG A 183 -1.36 13.50 -5.53
N LEU A 184 -0.80 12.72 -4.62
CA LEU A 184 -0.90 12.99 -3.20
C LEU A 184 0.23 13.95 -2.77
N TYR A 185 -0.11 14.96 -1.98
CA TYR A 185 0.83 15.96 -1.49
C TYR A 185 0.76 16.07 0.03
N ASN A 186 1.90 15.90 0.69
CA ASN A 186 2.06 16.18 2.12
C ASN A 186 2.32 17.68 2.31
N SER A 187 1.42 18.36 2.99
CA SER A 187 1.48 19.82 3.22
C SER A 187 2.77 20.27 3.92
N SER A 188 3.43 19.37 4.65
CA SER A 188 4.69 19.64 5.38
C SER A 188 5.94 19.03 4.75
N GLY A 189 5.80 18.21 3.70
CA GLY A 189 6.89 17.35 3.21
C GLY A 189 6.97 17.19 1.69
N GLY A 190 6.10 17.84 0.92
CA GLY A 190 6.09 17.75 -0.54
C GLY A 190 5.24 16.61 -1.08
N SER A 191 5.35 16.33 -2.37
CA SER A 191 4.60 15.24 -3.02
C SER A 191 5.00 13.87 -2.49
N ALA A 192 4.03 12.99 -2.28
CA ALA A 192 4.31 11.58 -2.02
C ALA A 192 4.86 10.94 -3.32
N THR A 193 6.10 10.49 -3.27
CA THR A 193 6.78 9.85 -4.41
C THR A 193 5.95 8.69 -4.96
N SER A 194 5.85 8.57 -6.28
CA SER A 194 5.11 7.49 -6.97
C SER A 194 3.58 7.49 -6.79
N SER A 195 3.00 8.53 -6.18
CA SER A 195 1.54 8.66 -6.01
C SER A 195 0.81 9.27 -7.22
N GLU A 196 1.52 9.70 -8.26
CA GLU A 196 0.90 10.35 -9.41
C GLU A 196 0.09 9.35 -10.25
N VAL A 197 -1.07 9.80 -10.70
CA VAL A 197 -1.96 9.12 -11.64
C VAL A 197 -2.31 10.05 -12.79
N THR A 198 -2.64 9.47 -13.94
CA THR A 198 -3.00 10.24 -15.13
C THR A 198 -4.14 9.59 -15.92
N THR A 199 -4.92 10.42 -16.63
CA THR A 199 -5.92 9.96 -17.58
C THR A 199 -6.08 10.97 -18.72
N THR A 200 -6.46 10.47 -19.89
CA THR A 200 -6.95 11.25 -21.03
C THR A 200 -8.44 11.00 -21.29
N SER A 201 -9.09 10.23 -20.42
CA SER A 201 -10.50 9.84 -20.57
C SER A 201 -11.44 11.02 -20.37
N THR A 202 -12.48 11.10 -21.19
CA THR A 202 -13.62 12.02 -21.02
C THR A 202 -14.76 11.42 -20.20
N THR A 203 -14.67 10.12 -19.91
CA THR A 203 -15.61 9.39 -19.04
C THR A 203 -14.95 9.10 -17.70
N SER A 204 -15.75 9.07 -16.62
CA SER A 204 -15.27 8.79 -15.26
C SER A 204 -14.57 7.44 -15.21
N LYS A 205 -13.28 7.46 -14.88
CA LYS A 205 -12.45 6.27 -14.82
C LYS A 205 -11.67 6.23 -13.51
N LEU A 206 -11.69 5.07 -12.85
CA LEU A 206 -10.79 4.78 -11.73
C LEU A 206 -9.37 4.54 -12.26
N VAL A 207 -8.42 5.31 -11.77
CA VAL A 207 -6.98 5.14 -12.03
C VAL A 207 -6.25 4.95 -10.72
N ASN A 208 -5.20 4.11 -10.75
CA ASN A 208 -4.43 3.74 -9.58
C ASN A 208 -2.97 4.15 -9.79
N SER A 209 -2.33 4.65 -8.73
CA SER A 209 -0.91 4.98 -8.75
C SER A 209 -0.04 3.72 -8.65
N SER A 210 1.26 3.93 -8.80
CA SER A 210 2.23 2.95 -8.33
C SER A 210 2.20 2.83 -6.80
N ASN A 211 2.81 1.76 -6.27
CA ASN A 211 2.96 1.59 -4.83
C ASN A 211 3.87 2.68 -4.25
N PHE A 212 3.46 3.26 -3.12
CA PHE A 212 4.26 4.20 -2.36
C PHE A 212 4.15 3.95 -0.85
N THR A 213 5.04 4.57 -0.10
CA THR A 213 4.97 4.66 1.36
C THR A 213 4.78 6.11 1.76
N LEU A 214 4.26 6.30 2.97
CA LEU A 214 4.00 7.62 3.53
C LEU A 214 5.05 7.95 4.59
N ALA A 215 5.31 9.24 4.76
CA ALA A 215 6.20 9.72 5.82
C ALA A 215 5.62 9.35 7.19
N THR A 216 6.50 9.02 8.14
CA THR A 216 6.11 8.64 9.50
C THR A 216 5.49 9.80 10.28
N GLY A 217 4.63 9.45 11.24
CA GLY A 217 3.91 10.38 12.09
C GLY A 217 2.67 10.95 11.42
N THR A 218 1.88 11.69 12.19
CA THR A 218 0.65 12.31 11.71
C THR A 218 0.96 13.46 10.74
N LYS A 219 0.52 13.34 9.48
CA LYS A 219 0.72 14.33 8.42
C LYS A 219 -0.59 14.64 7.70
N THR A 220 -0.71 15.86 7.21
CA THR A 220 -1.85 16.28 6.38
C THR A 220 -1.54 16.05 4.91
N TYR A 221 -2.28 15.14 4.30
CA TYR A 221 -2.22 14.84 2.89
C TYR A 221 -3.40 15.47 2.15
N VAL A 222 -3.10 16.13 1.04
CA VAL A 222 -4.08 16.75 0.15
C VAL A 222 -3.89 16.21 -1.25
N LEU A 223 -4.97 16.12 -2.02
CA LEU A 223 -4.88 15.82 -3.45
C LEU A 223 -4.49 17.08 -4.21
N GLN A 224 -3.49 16.98 -5.05
CA GLN A 224 -3.18 17.99 -6.06
C GLN A 224 -3.55 17.46 -7.44
N ALA A 225 -4.04 18.36 -8.29
CA ALA A 225 -4.35 18.02 -9.68
C ALA A 225 -3.90 19.14 -10.63
N LYS A 226 -3.69 18.78 -11.89
CA LYS A 226 -3.46 19.71 -12.99
C LYS A 226 -3.90 19.11 -14.31
N THR A 227 -4.11 19.93 -15.32
CA THR A 227 -4.33 19.50 -16.70
C THR A 227 -3.20 20.01 -17.58
N SER A 228 -2.94 19.33 -18.69
CA SER A 228 -1.83 19.70 -19.58
C SER A 228 -2.06 21.02 -20.33
N ASP A 229 -3.32 21.36 -20.58
CA ASP A 229 -3.76 22.38 -21.53
C ASP A 229 -4.83 23.33 -20.97
N GLY A 230 -5.21 23.16 -19.69
CA GLY A 230 -6.27 23.93 -19.05
C GLY A 230 -7.68 23.42 -19.36
N THR A 231 -7.83 22.28 -20.03
CA THR A 231 -9.14 21.65 -20.25
C THR A 231 -9.82 21.40 -18.89
N PRO A 232 -11.10 21.79 -18.70
CA PRO A 232 -11.81 21.51 -17.47
C PRO A 232 -11.87 20.00 -17.18
N ALA A 233 -11.62 19.64 -15.93
CA ALA A 233 -11.56 18.28 -15.46
C ALA A 233 -12.37 18.11 -14.17
N PHE A 234 -12.83 16.89 -13.96
CA PHE A 234 -13.60 16.49 -12.79
C PHE A 234 -12.88 15.34 -12.07
N LEU A 235 -12.81 15.46 -10.75
CA LEU A 235 -12.36 14.43 -9.85
C LEU A 235 -13.56 14.02 -9.01
N ASP A 236 -14.12 12.85 -9.30
CA ASP A 236 -15.37 12.41 -8.71
C ASP A 236 -15.14 11.90 -7.28
N TYR A 237 -14.06 11.14 -7.08
CA TYR A 237 -13.74 10.50 -5.81
C TYR A 237 -12.25 10.15 -5.72
N ALA A 238 -11.68 10.17 -4.51
CA ALA A 238 -10.32 9.67 -4.28
C ALA A 238 -10.20 8.95 -2.94
N ARG A 239 -9.34 7.93 -2.91
CA ARG A 239 -9.02 7.15 -1.70
C ARG A 239 -7.60 6.61 -1.74
N ILE A 240 -7.06 6.28 -0.58
CA ILE A 240 -5.81 5.54 -0.44
C ILE A 240 -6.15 4.08 -0.14
N LYS A 241 -5.64 3.18 -0.97
CA LYS A 241 -5.67 1.73 -0.75
C LYS A 241 -4.44 1.32 0.05
N VAL A 242 -4.65 0.66 1.18
CA VAL A 242 -3.60 0.13 2.06
C VAL A 242 -3.43 -1.36 1.81
N ASN A 243 -2.22 -1.76 1.44
CA ASN A 243 -1.85 -3.16 1.20
C ASN A 243 -1.05 -3.68 2.40
N PHE A 244 -1.36 -4.90 2.85
CA PHE A 244 -0.70 -5.62 3.94
C PHE A 244 0.10 -6.80 3.40
#